data_AF-A0A165ZAK6-F1
#
_entry.id   AF-A0A165ZAK6-F1
#
_cell.length_a   1.000
_cell.length_b   1.000
_cell.length_c   1.000
_cell.angle_alpha   90.00
_cell.angle_beta   90.00
_cell.angle_gamma   90.00
#
_symmetry.space_group_name_H-M   'P 1'
#
loop_
_entity.id
_entity.type
_entity.pdbx_description
1 polymer ?
#
loop_
_entity_poly.entity_id
_entity_poly.type
_entity_poly.pdbx_seq_one_letter_code
_entity_poly.pdbx_strand_id
1 'polypeptide(L)'
;FWLTGFAGSGKSSIANTIAEKFSVGSDRCLGSSFFFDTSKSVERRAEDIFSNIARDLAGFNPEFKNALVGIIANNPDLKGTSSVRRQFEQLVLEPAKKVAFPGNVLIVVDALDECGCDAEDER
;
A
#
# COMPACT_ATOMS: atom_id res chain seq x y z
N PHE A 1 -13.51 3.66 0.05
CA PHE A 1 -13.76 5.09 0.31
C PHE A 1 -12.81 5.89 -0.59
N TRP A 2 -13.26 7.00 -1.18
CA TRP A 2 -12.43 7.85 -2.04
C TRP A 2 -12.59 9.28 -1.56
N LEU A 3 -11.47 9.95 -1.21
CA LEU A 3 -11.47 11.32 -0.69
C LEU A 3 -11.07 12.30 -1.81
N THR A 4 -12.02 13.10 -2.28
CA THR A 4 -11.80 14.06 -3.38
C THR A 4 -12.02 15.50 -2.93
N GLY A 5 -11.42 16.43 -3.66
CA GLY A 5 -11.46 17.85 -3.38
C GLY A 5 -10.38 18.61 -4.14
N PHE A 6 -10.52 19.92 -4.25
CA PHE A 6 -9.58 20.78 -4.97
C PHE A 6 -8.17 20.75 -4.34
N ALA A 7 -7.15 21.17 -5.09
CA ALA A 7 -5.80 21.35 -4.55
C ALA A 7 -5.83 22.28 -3.32
N GLY A 8 -5.04 21.96 -2.30
CA GLY A 8 -5.01 22.73 -1.04
C GLY A 8 -6.20 22.51 -0.10
N SER A 9 -7.18 21.64 -0.42
CA SER A 9 -8.33 21.38 0.47
C SER A 9 -8.03 20.52 1.70
N GLY A 10 -6.76 20.20 1.97
CA GLY A 10 -6.34 19.43 3.15
C GLY A 10 -6.59 17.91 3.08
N LYS A 11 -6.77 17.33 1.89
CA LYS A 11 -7.00 15.87 1.73
C LYS A 11 -5.89 15.03 2.36
N SER A 12 -4.64 15.34 2.06
CA SER A 12 -3.46 14.67 2.63
C SER A 12 -3.40 14.81 4.14
N SER A 13 -3.80 15.97 4.68
CA SER A 13 -3.91 16.18 6.13
C SER A 13 -4.94 15.22 6.75
N ILE A 14 -6.12 15.08 6.12
CA ILE A 14 -7.14 14.13 6.57
C ILE A 14 -6.63 12.68 6.48
N ALA A 15 -6.00 12.30 5.37
CA ALA A 15 -5.43 10.96 5.18
C ALA A 15 -4.39 10.64 6.27
N ASN A 16 -3.49 11.58 6.56
CA ASN A 16 -2.49 11.43 7.60
C ASN A 16 -3.11 11.33 9.00
N THR A 17 -4.08 12.20 9.33
CA THR A 17 -4.79 12.15 10.62
C THR A 17 -5.52 10.81 10.80
N ILE A 18 -6.15 10.29 9.75
CA ILE A 18 -6.80 8.97 9.79
C ILE A 18 -5.77 7.87 10.03
N ALA A 19 -4.65 7.87 9.30
CA ALA A 19 -3.59 6.89 9.49
C ALA A 19 -3.06 6.91 10.94
N GLU A 20 -2.70 8.09 11.45
CA GLU A 20 -2.21 8.27 12.82
C GLU A 20 -3.21 7.76 13.86
N LYS A 21 -4.49 8.13 13.72
CA LYS A 21 -5.56 7.74 14.65
C LYS A 21 -5.69 6.21 14.79
N PHE A 22 -5.54 5.48 13.68
CA PHE A 22 -5.73 4.02 13.66
C PHE A 22 -4.41 3.23 13.72
N SER A 23 -3.27 3.90 13.92
CA SER A 23 -1.95 3.26 13.98
C SER A 23 -1.65 2.55 15.31
N VAL A 24 -2.27 3.00 16.40
CA VAL A 24 -1.99 2.57 17.79
C VAL A 24 -3.25 2.56 18.65
N GLY A 25 -3.18 1.98 19.85
CA GLY A 25 -4.27 1.98 20.83
C GLY A 25 -5.33 0.90 20.58
N SER A 26 -6.49 1.05 21.23
CA SER A 26 -7.61 0.09 21.17
C SER A 26 -8.27 0.01 19.79
N ASP A 27 -8.21 1.10 19.03
CA ASP A 27 -8.80 1.19 17.70
C ASP A 27 -7.80 0.78 16.59
N ARG A 28 -6.62 0.26 16.96
CA ARG A 28 -5.55 -0.04 16.00
C ARG A 28 -6.04 -1.00 14.93
N CYS A 29 -6.12 -0.48 13.71
CA CYS A 29 -6.49 -1.26 12.52
C CYS A 29 -5.71 -0.85 11.26
N LEU A 30 -4.79 0.11 11.35
CA LEU A 30 -3.93 0.49 10.22
C LEU A 30 -2.96 -0.65 9.89
N GLY A 31 -3.19 -1.29 8.75
CA GLY A 31 -2.33 -2.34 8.21
C GLY A 31 -1.20 -1.80 7.34
N SER A 32 -1.42 -0.69 6.63
CA SER A 32 -0.38 0.01 5.87
C SER A 32 -0.83 1.44 5.53
N SER A 33 0.14 2.32 5.30
CA SER A 33 -0.11 3.66 4.77
C SER A 33 0.96 4.01 3.74
N PHE A 34 0.52 4.51 2.58
CA PHE A 34 1.40 4.93 1.50
C PHE A 34 1.01 6.32 1.02
N PHE A 35 1.99 7.21 0.92
CA PHE A 35 1.80 8.59 0.47
C PHE A 35 2.72 8.81 -0.73
N PHE A 36 2.15 9.07 -1.90
CA PHE A 36 2.97 9.47 -3.05
C PHE A 36 3.58 10.85 -2.78
N ASP A 37 4.81 11.04 -3.24
CA ASP A 37 5.56 12.27 -3.06
C ASP A 37 6.53 12.41 -4.23
N THR A 38 6.14 13.20 -5.23
CA THR A 38 6.96 13.49 -6.44
C THR A 38 8.30 14.16 -6.11
N SER A 39 8.45 14.80 -4.94
CA SER A 39 9.73 15.39 -4.53
C SER A 39 10.76 14.35 -4.09
N LYS A 40 10.31 13.12 -3.81
CA LYS A 40 11.16 11.97 -3.42
C LYS A 40 11.23 10.96 -4.55
N SER A 41 11.84 11.41 -5.65
CA SER A 41 11.95 10.70 -6.94
C SER A 41 12.59 9.30 -6.90
N VAL A 42 13.15 8.87 -5.76
CA VAL A 42 13.92 7.61 -5.66
C VAL A 42 13.22 6.52 -4.81
N GLU A 43 12.28 6.85 -3.92
CA GLU A 43 11.82 5.90 -2.89
C GLU A 43 10.38 5.38 -3.03
N ARG A 44 9.56 5.93 -3.93
CA ARG A 44 8.12 5.62 -3.99
C ARG A 44 7.57 5.57 -5.41
N ARG A 45 8.11 4.68 -6.25
CA ARG A 45 7.47 4.39 -7.53
C ARG A 45 6.15 3.65 -7.29
N ALA A 46 5.17 3.83 -8.17
CA ALA A 46 3.93 3.04 -8.15
C ALA A 46 4.20 1.53 -8.19
N GLU A 47 5.34 1.15 -8.77
CA GLU A 47 5.88 -0.20 -8.80
C GLU A 47 6.20 -0.77 -7.42
N ASP A 48 6.33 0.04 -6.37
CA ASP A 48 6.71 -0.40 -5.03
C ASP A 48 5.53 -0.40 -4.04
N ILE A 49 4.36 0.14 -4.43
CA ILE A 49 3.22 0.33 -3.51
C ILE A 49 2.78 -1.00 -2.89
N PHE A 50 2.59 -2.04 -3.70
CA PHE A 50 2.06 -3.32 -3.24
C PHE A 50 3.10 -4.14 -2.48
N SER A 51 4.38 -4.00 -2.83
CA SER A 51 5.47 -4.60 -2.07
C SER A 51 5.58 -3.98 -0.66
N ASN A 52 5.41 -2.65 -0.55
CA ASN A 52 5.36 -1.97 0.74
C ASN A 52 4.13 -2.37 1.56
N ILE A 53 2.93 -2.35 0.96
CA ILE A 53 1.70 -2.80 1.62
C ILE A 53 1.83 -4.23 2.13
N ALA A 54 2.34 -5.16 1.30
CA ALA A 54 2.53 -6.55 1.69
C ALA A 54 3.50 -6.69 2.89
N ARG A 55 4.60 -5.92 2.89
CA ARG A 55 5.55 -5.89 4.01
C ARG A 55 4.88 -5.41 5.31
N ASP A 56 4.12 -4.33 5.24
CA ASP A 56 3.46 -3.76 6.42
C ASP A 56 2.37 -4.70 6.95
N LEU A 57 1.58 -5.31 6.06
CA LEU A 57 0.58 -6.33 6.42
C LEU A 57 1.21 -7.58 7.05
N ALA A 58 2.40 -7.99 6.60
CA ALA A 58 3.17 -9.06 7.23
C ALA A 58 3.68 -8.69 8.63
N GLY A 59 3.93 -7.41 8.90
CA GLY A 59 4.19 -6.91 10.25
C GLY A 59 2.92 -6.83 11.11
N PHE A 60 1.77 -6.59 10.47
CA PHE A 60 0.47 -6.45 11.13
C PHE A 60 -0.16 -7.79 11.54
N ASN A 61 -0.09 -8.82 10.68
CA ASN A 61 -0.70 -10.12 10.91
C ASN A 61 0.30 -11.28 10.64
N PRO A 62 0.65 -12.09 11.67
CA PRO A 62 1.56 -13.22 11.52
C PRO A 62 1.10 -14.31 10.54
N GLU A 63 -0.21 -14.57 10.44
CA GLU A 63 -0.75 -15.54 9.50
C GLU A 63 -0.64 -15.03 8.05
N PHE A 64 -0.88 -13.73 7.83
CA PHE A 64 -0.62 -13.09 6.53
C PHE A 64 0.86 -13.21 6.15
N LYS A 65 1.78 -12.96 7.10
CA LYS A 65 3.22 -13.14 6.89
C LYS A 65 3.55 -14.57 6.44
N ASN A 66 3.01 -15.58 7.11
CA ASN A 66 3.26 -16.98 6.77
C ASN A 66 2.74 -17.31 5.37
N ALA A 67 1.53 -16.85 5.02
CA ALA A 67 0.97 -17.02 3.70
C ALA A 67 1.82 -16.34 2.62
N LEU A 68 2.28 -15.11 2.88
CA LEU A 68 3.14 -14.34 1.98
C LEU A 68 4.49 -15.01 1.77
N VAL A 69 5.14 -15.48 2.83
CA VAL A 69 6.42 -16.22 2.74
C VAL A 69 6.27 -17.45 1.86
N GLY A 70 5.19 -18.22 2.02
CA GLY A 70 4.90 -19.36 1.16
C GLY A 70 4.73 -19.00 -0.31
N ILE A 71 4.12 -17.85 -0.62
CA ILE A 71 3.97 -17.39 -2.01
C ILE A 71 5.32 -16.95 -2.60
N ILE A 72 6.11 -16.17 -1.86
CA ILE A 72 7.43 -15.70 -2.31
C ILE A 72 8.40 -16.88 -2.50
N ALA A 73 8.38 -17.87 -1.61
CA ALA A 73 9.22 -19.06 -1.72
C ALA A 73 8.98 -19.84 -3.02
N ASN A 74 7.74 -19.86 -3.51
CA ASN A 74 7.36 -20.52 -4.77
C ASN A 74 7.52 -19.62 -6.01
N ASN A 75 7.73 -18.30 -5.83
CA ASN A 75 7.78 -17.33 -6.92
C ASN A 75 8.91 -16.29 -6.66
N PRO A 76 10.18 -16.69 -6.73
CA PRO A 76 11.32 -15.81 -6.41
C PRO A 76 11.44 -14.60 -7.36
N ASP A 77 10.87 -14.69 -8.56
CA ASP A 77 10.84 -13.62 -9.56
C ASP A 77 9.90 -12.46 -9.19
N LEU A 78 9.02 -12.64 -8.20
CA LEU A 78 8.14 -11.56 -7.71
C LEU A 78 8.91 -10.35 -7.17
N LYS A 79 10.14 -10.53 -6.67
CA LYS A 79 10.97 -9.42 -6.18
C LYS A 79 11.39 -8.44 -7.27
N GLY A 80 11.44 -8.88 -8.53
CA GLY A 80 11.91 -8.07 -9.66
C GLY A 80 10.80 -7.70 -10.65
N THR A 81 9.53 -8.00 -10.34
CA THR A 81 8.45 -7.75 -11.29
C THR A 81 8.00 -6.29 -11.24
N SER A 82 8.01 -5.61 -12.38
CA SER A 82 7.39 -4.28 -12.56
C SER A 82 5.88 -4.35 -12.78
N SER A 83 5.30 -5.56 -12.86
CA SER A 83 3.86 -5.73 -13.04
C SER A 83 3.11 -5.44 -11.74
N VAL A 84 2.62 -4.21 -11.62
CA VAL A 84 1.78 -3.72 -10.51
C VAL A 84 0.59 -4.66 -10.24
N ARG A 85 -0.06 -5.16 -11.30
CA ARG A 85 -1.15 -6.13 -11.19
C ARG A 85 -0.69 -7.44 -10.55
N ARG A 86 0.42 -8.00 -11.02
CA ARG A 86 0.98 -9.25 -10.48
C ARG A 86 1.40 -9.08 -9.02
N GLN A 87 1.99 -7.92 -8.68
CA GLN A 87 2.32 -7.63 -7.30
C GLN A 87 1.08 -7.57 -6.40
N PHE A 88 0.02 -6.86 -6.81
CA PHE A 88 -1.22 -6.83 -6.06
C PHE A 88 -1.81 -8.24 -5.86
N GLU A 89 -1.94 -9.00 -6.95
CA GLU A 89 -2.52 -10.33 -6.91
C GLU A 89 -1.71 -11.26 -6.01
N GLN A 90 -0.38 -11.32 -6.18
CA GLN A 90 0.47 -12.30 -5.50
C GLN A 90 0.92 -11.86 -4.10
N LEU A 91 1.18 -10.58 -3.87
CA LEU A 91 1.74 -10.08 -2.61
C LEU A 91 0.66 -9.59 -1.63
N VAL A 92 -0.54 -9.26 -2.11
CA VAL A 92 -1.62 -8.71 -1.26
C VAL A 92 -2.83 -9.62 -1.27
N LEU A 93 -3.40 -9.90 -2.45
CA LEU A 93 -4.67 -10.60 -2.56
C LEU A 93 -4.56 -12.10 -2.19
N GLU A 94 -3.61 -12.82 -2.77
CA GLU A 94 -3.43 -14.25 -2.51
C GLU A 94 -3.07 -14.58 -1.06
N PRO A 95 -2.16 -13.85 -0.37
CA PRO A 95 -1.96 -14.04 1.05
C PRO A 95 -3.23 -13.71 1.83
N ALA A 96 -3.91 -12.59 1.55
CA ALA A 96 -5.11 -12.15 2.28
C ALA A 96 -6.25 -13.18 2.23
N LYS A 97 -6.42 -13.90 1.11
CA LYS A 97 -7.42 -14.98 0.98
C LYS A 97 -7.17 -16.16 1.93
N LYS A 98 -5.94 -16.33 2.41
CA LYS A 98 -5.52 -17.45 3.28
C LYS A 98 -5.56 -17.10 4.76
N VAL A 99 -6.00 -15.89 5.12
CA VAL A 99 -5.96 -15.38 6.48
C VAL A 99 -7.34 -14.99 6.95
N ALA A 100 -7.62 -15.23 8.23
CA ALA A 100 -8.69 -14.55 8.93
C ALA A 100 -8.12 -13.28 9.57
N PHE A 101 -8.70 -12.12 9.24
CA PHE A 101 -8.38 -10.89 9.96
C PHE A 101 -9.34 -10.76 11.15
N PRO A 102 -8.83 -10.67 12.39
CA PRO A 102 -9.67 -10.39 13.55
C PRO A 102 -10.05 -8.90 13.54
N GLY A 103 -11.00 -8.55 12.68
CA GLY A 103 -11.50 -7.19 12.50
C GLY A 103 -11.09 -6.55 11.16
N ASN A 104 -11.28 -5.23 11.09
CA ASN A 104 -11.00 -4.47 9.88
C ASN A 104 -9.50 -4.20 9.74
N VAL A 105 -9.02 -4.17 8.49
CA VAL A 105 -7.68 -3.68 8.16
C VAL A 105 -7.83 -2.44 7.30
N LEU A 106 -7.28 -1.33 7.77
CA LEU A 106 -7.25 -0.06 7.08
C LEU A 106 -5.95 0.07 6.28
N ILE A 107 -6.07 0.39 5.00
CA ILE A 107 -4.95 0.79 4.15
C ILE A 107 -5.24 2.21 3.68
N VAL A 108 -4.31 3.12 3.94
CA VAL A 108 -4.41 4.52 3.50
C VAL A 108 -3.48 4.73 2.31
N VAL A 109 -4.02 5.26 1.22
CA VAL A 109 -3.23 5.67 0.05
C VAL A 109 -3.57 7.11 -0.25
N ASP A 110 -2.58 7.98 -0.22
CA ASP A 110 -2.73 9.41 -0.50
C ASP A 110 -1.95 9.81 -1.76
N ALA A 111 -2.46 10.81 -2.48
CA ALA A 111 -1.91 11.31 -3.75
C ALA A 111 -1.74 10.21 -4.82
N LEU A 112 -2.69 9.26 -4.92
CA LEU A 112 -2.61 8.16 -5.89
C LEU A 112 -2.51 8.63 -7.35
N ASP A 113 -3.01 9.82 -7.64
CA ASP A 113 -2.88 10.49 -8.95
C ASP A 113 -1.42 10.82 -9.31
N GLU A 114 -0.52 10.95 -8.33
CA GLU A 114 0.91 11.16 -8.55
C GLU A 114 1.69 9.85 -8.87
N CYS A 115 0.99 8.72 -9.05
CA CYS A 115 1.64 7.43 -9.28
C CYS A 115 2.18 7.23 -10.71
N GLY A 116 1.94 8.18 -11.62
CA GLY A 116 2.46 8.17 -12.98
C GLY A 116 3.43 9.33 -13.21
N CYS A 117 4.49 9.09 -13.98
CA CYS A 117 5.12 10.20 -14.68
C CYS A 117 4.16 10.60 -15.81
N ASP A 118 3.50 11.74 -15.69
CA ASP A 118 3.06 12.42 -16.89
C ASP A 118 4.33 12.80 -17.63
N ALA A 119 4.69 11.99 -18.64
CA ALA A 119 5.45 12.51 -19.74
C ALA A 119 4.53 13.52 -20.42
N GLU A 120 4.55 14.76 -19.92
CA GLU A 120 4.21 15.89 -20.76
C GLU A 120 5.17 15.82 -21.94
N ASP A 121 4.67 15.28 -23.06
CA ASP A 121 5.19 15.54 -24.38
C ASP A 121 5.20 17.08 -24.53
N GLU A 122 6.33 17.70 -24.20
CA GLU A 122 6.69 19.01 -24.73
C GLU A 122 6.84 18.86 -26.26
N ARG A 123 5.75 19.14 -26.98
CA ARG A 123 5.76 19.47 -28.41
C ARG A 123 5.52 20.96 -28.61
#